data_AF-A0A429G9E3-F1
#
_entry.id   AF-A0A429G9E3-F1
#
_cell.length_a   1.000
_cell.length_b   1.000
_cell.length_c   1.000
_cell.angle_alpha   90.00
_cell.angle_beta   90.00
_cell.angle_gamma   90.00
#
_symmetry.space_group_name_H-M   'P 1'
#
loop_
_entity.id
_entity.type
_entity.pdbx_description
1 polymer ?
#
loop_
_entity_poly.entity_id
_entity_poly.type
_entity_poly.pdbx_seq_one_letter_code
_entity_poly.pdbx_strand_id
1 'polypeptide(L)'
;MSRQSTLGSSRFIPRNFLLEERPSDPRTARYLEAASQHIDGTAPVETLDQITAFHNEYVVNFLQQGTRADFFSQEADECPETFRDHAVEPGSGFSNHSIELGTVELQDPIAWQSTEPLERVRALISSVANGRRSGLVAKNVQKDLDYLLQSWQQTAHNGPMRAFLWEDLEPVLTRLDGGWPDEVRDRLGMVDLDPTLLYPGAGIDICVFRYSIKRVPKEDSGNRLALRPTVFDDRLAENFCTSQPALGFGHSVDLTKSEKLVREVVHPAIKLRADELWAAGTVRAQPDADLTEARTYHLLKLSQFCDANFQAAFEATDEDLFR
;
A
#
# COMPACT_ATOMS: atom_id res chain seq x y z
N MET A 1 37.35 10.51 16.03
CA MET A 1 36.39 10.92 15.00
C MET A 1 35.32 9.85 14.94
N SER A 2 34.21 10.04 15.66
CA SER A 2 33.06 9.15 15.60
C SER A 2 32.45 9.28 14.20
N ARG A 3 32.46 8.20 13.41
CA ARG A 3 31.63 8.13 12.22
C ARG A 3 30.19 8.07 12.72
N GLN A 4 29.50 9.20 12.76
CA GLN A 4 28.04 9.17 12.76
C GLN A 4 27.65 8.49 11.45
N SER A 5 27.29 7.20 11.53
CA SER A 5 26.60 6.53 10.43
C SER A 5 25.23 7.20 10.34
N THR A 6 25.11 8.19 9.48
CA THR A 6 23.83 8.79 9.16
C THR A 6 22.98 7.67 8.55
N LEU A 7 21.84 7.36 9.16
CA LEU A 7 20.91 6.31 8.71
C LEU A 7 20.31 6.55 7.31
N GLY A 8 20.77 7.57 6.57
CA GLY A 8 20.22 7.96 5.28
C GLY A 8 18.71 8.15 5.35
N SER A 9 18.00 7.74 4.31
CA SER A 9 16.53 7.71 4.27
C SER A 9 15.90 6.72 5.25
N SER A 10 16.65 5.70 5.70
CA SER A 10 16.15 4.68 6.63
C SER A 10 15.86 5.24 8.03
N ARG A 11 16.30 6.48 8.32
CA ARG A 11 15.86 7.26 9.49
C ARG A 11 14.35 7.51 9.53
N PHE A 12 13.65 7.43 8.39
CA PHE A 12 12.20 7.65 8.32
C PHE A 12 11.39 6.49 8.89
N ILE A 13 11.92 5.26 8.86
CA ILE A 13 11.26 4.09 9.43
C ILE A 13 10.93 4.28 10.92
N PRO A 14 11.90 4.54 11.82
CA PRO A 14 11.58 4.74 13.24
C PRO A 14 10.68 5.97 13.47
N ARG A 15 10.74 7.00 12.62
CA ARG A 15 9.85 8.16 12.72
C ARG A 15 8.41 7.82 12.40
N ASN A 16 8.17 6.93 11.44
CA ASN A 16 6.82 6.49 11.10
C ASN A 16 6.10 5.87 12.31
N PHE A 17 6.84 5.16 13.19
CA PHE A 17 6.29 4.67 14.46
C PHE A 17 5.97 5.80 15.44
N LEU A 18 6.78 6.86 15.50
CA LEU A 18 6.53 8.02 16.38
C LEU A 18 5.32 8.85 15.93
N LEU A 19 5.08 8.89 14.62
CA LEU A 19 3.99 9.61 13.98
C LEU A 19 2.67 8.83 13.96
N GLU A 20 2.72 7.53 14.21
CA GLU A 20 1.54 6.68 14.34
C GLU A 20 0.83 7.01 15.67
N GLU A 21 0.15 8.15 15.70
CA GLU A 21 -0.65 8.57 16.83
C GLU A 21 -1.99 7.82 16.80
N ARG A 22 -2.16 6.91 17.74
CA ARG A 22 -3.47 6.34 18.08
C ARG A 22 -3.69 6.44 19.59
N PRO A 23 -4.93 6.67 20.05
CA PRO A 23 -5.33 6.21 21.37
C PRO A 23 -4.93 4.74 21.47
N SER A 24 -4.38 4.29 22.60
CA SER A 24 -3.82 2.94 22.77
C SER A 24 -4.76 1.87 22.18
N ASP A 25 -4.49 1.45 20.94
CA ASP A 25 -5.25 0.38 20.32
C ASP A 25 -4.61 -0.95 20.73
N PRO A 26 -5.41 -2.03 20.86
CA PRO A 26 -4.88 -3.31 21.31
C PRO A 26 -3.75 -3.87 20.44
N ARG A 27 -3.73 -3.54 19.14
CA ARG A 27 -2.72 -4.02 18.19
C ARG A 27 -1.38 -3.34 18.43
N THR A 28 -1.34 -2.02 18.61
CA THR A 28 -0.12 -1.30 18.97
C THR A 28 0.45 -1.83 20.29
N ALA A 29 -0.41 -2.07 21.30
CA ALA A 29 0.03 -2.63 22.57
C ALA A 29 0.65 -4.03 22.41
N ARG A 30 -0.01 -4.94 21.66
CA ARG A 30 0.52 -6.28 21.37
C ARG A 30 1.86 -6.23 20.62
N TYR A 31 1.95 -5.38 19.60
CA TYR A 31 3.19 -5.20 18.84
C TYR A 31 4.33 -4.74 19.75
N LEU A 32 4.11 -3.70 20.55
CA LEU A 32 5.13 -3.16 21.46
C LEU A 32 5.55 -4.16 22.53
N GLU A 33 4.61 -4.91 23.11
CA GLU A 33 4.91 -5.96 24.08
C GLU A 33 5.83 -7.03 23.47
N ALA A 34 5.51 -7.53 22.29
CA ALA A 34 6.32 -8.53 21.59
C ALA A 34 7.67 -7.95 21.13
N ALA A 35 7.69 -6.73 20.61
CA ALA A 35 8.89 -6.06 20.12
C ALA A 35 9.90 -5.80 21.24
N SER A 36 9.43 -5.44 22.44
CA SER A 36 10.28 -5.15 23.60
C SER A 36 11.16 -6.33 24.05
N GLN A 37 10.80 -7.56 23.67
CA GLN A 37 11.57 -8.76 23.97
C GLN A 37 12.69 -9.04 22.97
N HIS A 38 12.68 -8.37 21.81
CA HIS A 38 13.55 -8.65 20.67
C HIS A 38 14.46 -7.49 20.29
N ILE A 39 14.19 -6.28 20.78
CA ILE A 39 14.90 -5.05 20.40
C ILE A 39 15.72 -4.53 21.57
N ASP A 40 17.02 -4.38 21.34
CA ASP A 40 17.97 -3.69 22.20
C ASP A 40 18.21 -2.26 21.65
N GLY A 41 17.82 -1.25 22.44
CA GLY A 41 17.90 0.16 22.08
C GLY A 41 19.29 0.81 22.24
N THR A 42 20.34 0.03 22.45
CA THR A 42 21.68 0.55 22.81
C THR A 42 22.47 1.12 21.63
N ALA A 43 22.22 0.71 20.39
CA ALA A 43 22.94 1.16 19.20
C ALA A 43 22.00 1.42 18.00
N PRO A 44 21.90 2.67 17.46
CA PRO A 44 20.85 3.02 16.50
C PRO A 44 20.75 2.17 15.22
N VAL A 45 21.87 1.78 14.62
CA VAL A 45 21.88 0.95 13.40
C VAL A 45 21.40 -0.46 13.72
N GLU A 46 21.94 -1.06 14.78
CA GLU A 46 21.57 -2.41 15.22
C GLU A 46 20.10 -2.47 15.66
N THR A 47 19.62 -1.43 16.34
CA THR A 47 18.21 -1.28 16.71
C THR A 47 17.31 -1.25 15.47
N LEU A 48 17.71 -0.55 14.40
CA LEU A 48 16.92 -0.53 13.15
C LEU A 48 16.89 -1.90 12.47
N ASP A 49 18.02 -2.61 12.44
CA ASP A 49 18.10 -3.97 11.90
C ASP A 49 17.21 -4.94 12.71
N GLN A 50 17.22 -4.83 14.03
CA GLN A 50 16.36 -5.62 14.93
C GLN A 50 14.86 -5.31 14.73
N ILE A 51 14.50 -4.02 14.65
CA ILE A 51 13.12 -3.59 14.34
C ILE A 51 12.68 -4.19 13.00
N THR A 52 13.53 -4.10 11.99
CA THR A 52 13.22 -4.60 10.64
C THR A 52 13.04 -6.11 10.64
N ALA A 53 13.94 -6.85 11.30
CA ALA A 53 13.85 -8.31 11.41
C ALA A 53 12.56 -8.74 12.14
N PHE A 54 12.31 -8.17 13.33
CA PHE A 54 11.11 -8.46 14.11
C PHE A 54 9.83 -8.10 13.35
N HIS A 55 9.81 -6.95 12.69
CA HIS A 55 8.64 -6.51 11.94
C HIS A 55 8.33 -7.43 10.75
N ASN A 56 9.35 -7.90 10.03
CA ASN A 56 9.15 -8.86 8.94
C ASN A 56 8.55 -10.17 9.45
N GLU A 57 8.99 -10.67 10.60
CA GLU A 57 8.37 -11.83 11.25
C GLU A 57 6.93 -11.54 11.68
N TYR A 58 6.67 -10.36 12.24
CA TYR A 58 5.32 -9.92 12.61
C TYR A 58 4.37 -9.92 11.40
N VAL A 59 4.77 -9.35 10.26
CA VAL A 59 3.96 -9.32 9.03
C VAL A 59 3.58 -10.74 8.58
N VAL A 60 4.57 -11.65 8.54
CA VAL A 60 4.32 -13.06 8.15
C VAL A 60 3.38 -13.73 9.14
N ASN A 61 3.62 -13.56 10.44
CA ASN A 61 2.92 -14.30 11.48
C ASN A 61 1.53 -13.75 11.81
N PHE A 62 1.24 -12.48 11.57
CA PHE A 62 -0.01 -11.86 12.02
C PHE A 62 -0.86 -11.23 10.90
N LEU A 63 -0.26 -10.95 9.74
CA LEU A 63 -0.96 -10.29 8.64
C LEU A 63 -1.13 -11.23 7.44
N GLN A 64 -0.13 -12.04 7.12
CA GLN A 64 -0.08 -12.84 5.88
C GLN A 64 -0.46 -14.32 6.08
N GLN A 65 -1.16 -14.64 7.18
CA GLN A 65 -1.65 -15.99 7.42
C GLN A 65 -2.69 -16.41 6.38
N GLY A 66 -2.72 -17.70 6.06
CA GLY A 66 -3.71 -18.27 5.14
C GLY A 66 -3.60 -17.80 3.69
N THR A 67 -4.64 -18.08 2.93
CA THR A 67 -4.77 -17.66 1.52
C THR A 67 -6.04 -16.84 1.32
N ARG A 68 -6.12 -16.08 0.22
CA ARG A 68 -7.29 -15.23 -0.08
C ARG A 68 -8.58 -16.05 -0.14
N ALA A 69 -9.41 -15.93 0.89
CA ALA A 69 -10.67 -16.65 1.01
C ALA A 69 -11.74 -16.11 0.04
N ASP A 70 -12.70 -16.97 -0.32
CA ASP A 70 -13.90 -16.53 -1.06
C ASP A 70 -14.86 -15.71 -0.19
N PHE A 71 -14.83 -15.95 1.12
CA PHE A 71 -15.64 -15.26 2.13
C PHE A 71 -14.73 -14.82 3.27
N PHE A 72 -14.79 -13.53 3.59
CA PHE A 72 -14.05 -12.96 4.69
C PHE A 72 -14.83 -13.14 6.02
N SER A 73 -14.10 -13.46 7.08
CA SER A 73 -14.60 -13.54 8.45
C SER A 73 -13.60 -12.92 9.42
N GLN A 74 -14.06 -12.04 10.31
CA GLN A 74 -13.21 -11.45 11.36
C GLN A 74 -12.84 -12.47 12.45
N GLU A 75 -13.66 -13.52 12.60
CA GLU A 75 -13.49 -14.59 13.58
C GLU A 75 -12.63 -15.76 13.05
N ALA A 76 -12.19 -15.70 11.79
CA ALA A 76 -11.34 -16.75 11.23
C ALA A 76 -9.94 -16.71 11.83
N ASP A 77 -9.36 -17.88 12.12
CA ASP A 77 -7.99 -18.01 12.64
C ASP A 77 -6.94 -17.37 11.73
N GLU A 78 -7.20 -17.33 10.42
CA GLU A 78 -6.32 -16.75 9.39
C GLU A 78 -6.67 -15.28 9.04
N CYS A 79 -7.58 -14.65 9.79
CA CYS A 79 -7.91 -13.23 9.59
C CYS A 79 -6.69 -12.36 9.88
N PRO A 80 -6.28 -11.39 9.04
CA PRO A 80 -5.18 -10.49 9.38
C PRO A 80 -5.50 -9.68 10.64
N GLU A 81 -4.51 -9.49 11.52
CA GLU A 81 -4.68 -8.74 12.77
C GLU A 81 -5.27 -7.34 12.54
N THR A 82 -4.94 -6.69 11.41
CA THR A 82 -5.53 -5.41 10.97
C THR A 82 -7.05 -5.37 11.06
N PHE A 83 -7.73 -6.50 10.82
CA PHE A 83 -9.18 -6.59 10.73
C PHE A 83 -9.80 -7.41 11.88
N ARG A 84 -9.00 -7.84 12.87
CA ARG A 84 -9.48 -8.53 14.08
C ARG A 84 -9.98 -7.53 15.14
N ASP A 85 -10.84 -7.99 16.03
CA ASP A 85 -11.16 -7.39 17.35
C ASP A 85 -11.36 -5.86 17.37
N HIS A 86 -12.51 -5.35 16.91
CA HIS A 86 -12.90 -3.92 17.05
C HIS A 86 -11.78 -2.89 16.76
N ALA A 87 -10.74 -3.24 16.00
CA ALA A 87 -9.60 -2.37 15.66
C ALA A 87 -10.00 -1.20 14.74
N VAL A 88 -11.29 -1.11 14.46
CA VAL A 88 -11.96 -0.10 13.66
C VAL A 88 -12.36 1.00 14.63
N GLU A 89 -11.71 2.15 14.52
CA GLU A 89 -12.11 3.36 15.23
C GLU A 89 -13.61 3.59 15.02
N PRO A 90 -14.39 3.95 16.06
CA PRO A 90 -15.82 4.20 15.89
C PRO A 90 -16.09 5.23 14.78
N GLY A 91 -16.81 4.82 13.74
CA GLY A 91 -17.10 5.67 12.57
C GLY A 91 -16.06 5.59 11.44
N SER A 92 -15.01 4.79 11.59
CA SER A 92 -14.15 4.39 10.48
C SER A 92 -14.83 3.33 9.60
N GLY A 93 -14.44 3.29 8.33
CA GLY A 93 -15.12 2.52 7.30
C GLY A 93 -16.04 3.37 6.43
N PHE A 94 -16.18 2.95 5.18
CA PHE A 94 -16.98 3.68 4.21
C PHE A 94 -18.41 3.16 4.22
N SER A 95 -19.36 4.10 4.19
CA SER A 95 -20.74 3.77 3.85
C SER A 95 -20.82 3.25 2.41
N ASN A 96 -21.94 2.64 2.02
CA ASN A 96 -22.16 2.11 0.65
C ASN A 96 -22.37 3.22 -0.41
N HIS A 97 -21.52 4.24 -0.40
CA HIS A 97 -21.44 5.25 -1.45
C HIS A 97 -20.90 4.66 -2.75
N SER A 98 -21.05 5.42 -3.84
CA SER A 98 -20.46 5.12 -5.16
C SER A 98 -18.95 5.42 -5.16
N ILE A 99 -18.21 4.80 -4.24
CA ILE A 99 -16.75 4.91 -4.17
C ILE A 99 -16.15 3.78 -5.00
N GLU A 100 -15.22 4.17 -5.85
CA GLU A 100 -14.38 3.27 -6.65
C GLU A 100 -12.98 3.29 -6.04
N LEU A 101 -12.39 2.10 -5.90
CA LEU A 101 -11.05 1.89 -5.41
C LEU A 101 -10.17 1.41 -6.57
N GLY A 102 -8.89 1.78 -6.51
CA GLY A 102 -7.85 1.26 -7.36
C GLY A 102 -6.81 0.49 -6.54
N THR A 103 -6.27 -0.60 -7.08
CA THR A 103 -5.05 -1.23 -6.55
C THR A 103 -4.05 -1.46 -7.67
N VAL A 104 -2.77 -1.38 -7.33
CA VAL A 104 -1.64 -1.68 -8.23
C VAL A 104 -1.08 -3.05 -7.85
N GLU A 105 -0.90 -3.91 -8.83
CA GLU A 105 -0.30 -5.23 -8.67
C GLU A 105 0.88 -5.38 -9.63
N LEU A 106 1.91 -6.09 -9.19
CA LEU A 106 3.06 -6.44 -10.04
C LEU A 106 2.72 -7.67 -10.89
N GLN A 107 3.14 -7.67 -12.16
CA GLN A 107 2.88 -8.81 -13.05
C GLN A 107 3.82 -10.00 -12.77
N ASP A 108 5.00 -9.76 -12.22
CA ASP A 108 6.00 -10.78 -11.89
C ASP A 108 5.50 -11.81 -10.86
N PRO A 109 4.96 -11.39 -9.69
CA PRO A 109 4.33 -12.32 -8.74
C PRO A 109 3.20 -13.12 -9.38
N ILE A 110 2.35 -12.50 -10.21
CA ILE A 110 1.26 -13.19 -10.91
C ILE A 110 1.83 -14.33 -11.77
N ALA A 111 2.86 -14.06 -12.57
CA ALA A 111 3.53 -15.05 -13.41
C ALA A 111 4.17 -16.18 -12.59
N TRP A 112 4.97 -15.82 -11.59
CA TRP A 112 5.69 -16.78 -10.75
C TRP A 112 4.72 -17.70 -9.98
N GLN A 113 3.72 -17.15 -9.33
CA GLN A 113 2.79 -17.89 -8.47
C GLN A 113 1.74 -18.70 -9.25
N SER A 114 1.39 -18.26 -10.46
CA SER A 114 0.54 -19.05 -11.36
C SER A 114 1.30 -20.08 -12.20
N THR A 115 2.64 -20.11 -12.09
CA THR A 115 3.54 -20.96 -12.91
C THR A 115 3.40 -20.71 -14.41
N GLU A 116 3.14 -19.48 -14.81
CA GLU A 116 2.96 -19.07 -16.21
C GLU A 116 4.15 -18.23 -16.69
N PRO A 117 4.57 -18.35 -17.97
CA PRO A 117 5.61 -17.48 -18.50
C PRO A 117 5.20 -16.01 -18.43
N LEU A 118 6.10 -15.14 -17.95
CA LEU A 118 5.82 -13.71 -17.79
C LEU A 118 5.34 -13.05 -19.10
N GLU A 119 5.89 -13.42 -20.25
CA GLU A 119 5.43 -12.90 -21.55
C GLU A 119 3.97 -13.25 -21.86
N ARG A 120 3.50 -14.43 -21.44
CA ARG A 120 2.10 -14.82 -21.60
C ARG A 120 1.21 -13.98 -20.69
N VAL A 121 1.64 -13.77 -19.44
CA VAL A 121 0.93 -12.92 -18.46
C VAL A 121 0.83 -11.48 -18.99
N ARG A 122 1.95 -10.89 -19.42
CA ARG A 122 2.01 -9.56 -20.05
C ARG A 122 1.06 -9.43 -21.23
N ALA A 123 1.10 -10.38 -22.15
CA ALA A 123 0.24 -10.37 -23.34
C ALA A 123 -1.24 -10.44 -22.98
N LEU A 124 -1.60 -11.30 -22.02
CA LEU A 124 -2.99 -11.50 -21.60
C LEU A 124 -3.56 -10.28 -20.86
N ILE A 125 -2.81 -9.77 -19.87
CA ILE A 125 -3.16 -8.56 -19.12
C ILE A 125 -3.28 -7.36 -20.07
N SER A 126 -2.30 -7.16 -20.95
CA SER A 126 -2.34 -6.07 -21.93
C SER A 126 -3.53 -6.20 -22.89
N SER A 127 -3.84 -7.41 -23.35
CA SER A 127 -4.97 -7.66 -24.24
C SER A 127 -6.31 -7.30 -23.59
N VAL A 128 -6.53 -7.72 -22.33
CA VAL A 128 -7.76 -7.36 -21.59
C VAL A 128 -7.80 -5.86 -21.30
N ALA A 129 -6.73 -5.27 -20.76
CA ALA A 129 -6.71 -3.84 -20.44
C ALA A 129 -6.99 -2.97 -21.67
N ASN A 130 -6.34 -3.27 -22.81
CA ASN A 130 -6.56 -2.56 -24.07
C ASN A 130 -7.97 -2.80 -24.62
N GLY A 131 -8.45 -4.05 -24.58
CA GLY A 131 -9.77 -4.43 -25.06
C GLY A 131 -10.90 -3.75 -24.28
N ARG A 132 -10.73 -3.54 -22.97
CA ARG A 132 -11.75 -2.83 -22.16
C ARG A 132 -11.88 -1.38 -22.56
N ARG A 133 -10.76 -0.71 -22.85
CA ARG A 133 -10.76 0.68 -23.29
C ARG A 133 -11.34 0.86 -24.69
N SER A 134 -11.15 -0.11 -25.58
CA SER A 134 -11.76 -0.10 -26.91
C SER A 134 -13.21 -0.63 -26.94
N GLY A 135 -13.74 -1.09 -25.80
CA GLY A 135 -15.08 -1.71 -25.69
C GLY A 135 -15.17 -3.11 -26.32
N LEU A 136 -14.04 -3.72 -26.66
CA LEU A 136 -13.93 -4.99 -27.36
C LEU A 136 -12.93 -5.92 -26.65
N VAL A 137 -13.38 -6.61 -25.60
CA VAL A 137 -12.64 -7.74 -25.02
C VAL A 137 -13.24 -9.04 -25.55
N ALA A 138 -12.41 -9.87 -26.18
CA ALA A 138 -12.85 -11.20 -26.58
C ALA A 138 -13.12 -12.07 -25.34
N LYS A 139 -14.30 -12.70 -25.28
CA LYS A 139 -14.74 -13.47 -24.08
C LYS A 139 -13.78 -14.58 -23.68
N ASN A 140 -13.07 -15.20 -24.63
CA ASN A 140 -12.06 -16.21 -24.36
C ASN A 140 -10.85 -15.61 -23.64
N VAL A 141 -10.36 -14.45 -24.10
CA VAL A 141 -9.22 -13.74 -23.47
C VAL A 141 -9.57 -13.33 -22.04
N GLN A 142 -10.81 -12.86 -21.81
CA GLN A 142 -11.28 -12.54 -20.46
C GLN A 142 -11.30 -13.78 -19.55
N LYS A 143 -11.83 -14.91 -20.03
CA LYS A 143 -11.84 -16.17 -19.28
C LYS A 143 -10.43 -16.67 -18.98
N ASP A 144 -9.53 -16.60 -19.95
CA ASP A 144 -8.13 -17.00 -19.76
C ASP A 144 -7.48 -16.16 -18.66
N LEU A 145 -7.77 -14.84 -18.61
CA LEU A 145 -7.29 -13.98 -17.54
C LEU A 145 -7.93 -14.33 -16.20
N ASP A 146 -9.24 -14.62 -16.15
CA ASP A 146 -9.90 -15.05 -14.91
C ASP A 146 -9.26 -16.34 -14.35
N TYR A 147 -8.93 -17.31 -15.21
CA TYR A 147 -8.22 -18.53 -14.80
C TYR A 147 -6.81 -18.23 -14.27
N LEU A 148 -6.07 -17.34 -14.94
CA LEU A 148 -4.75 -16.91 -14.50
C LEU A 148 -4.81 -16.25 -13.11
N LEU A 149 -5.72 -15.28 -12.94
CA LEU A 149 -5.91 -14.57 -11.68
C LEU A 149 -6.41 -15.52 -10.58
N GLN A 150 -7.24 -16.51 -10.90
CA GLN A 150 -7.66 -17.52 -9.94
C GLN A 150 -6.48 -18.38 -9.48
N SER A 151 -5.63 -18.83 -10.40
CA SER A 151 -4.43 -19.64 -10.10
C SER A 151 -3.46 -18.88 -9.18
N TRP A 152 -3.16 -17.62 -9.52
CA TRP A 152 -2.34 -16.75 -8.69
C TRP A 152 -2.93 -16.55 -7.29
N GLN A 153 -4.20 -16.21 -7.19
CA GLN A 153 -4.81 -15.81 -5.92
C GLN A 153 -5.08 -16.98 -4.97
N GLN A 154 -4.96 -18.23 -5.43
CA GLN A 154 -4.99 -19.42 -4.56
C GLN A 154 -3.73 -19.56 -3.71
N THR A 155 -2.61 -18.95 -4.12
CA THR A 155 -1.35 -18.97 -3.39
C THR A 155 -1.00 -17.62 -2.77
N ALA A 156 -1.71 -16.55 -3.16
CA ALA A 156 -1.58 -15.24 -2.55
C ALA A 156 -2.06 -15.27 -1.10
N HIS A 157 -1.27 -14.67 -0.21
CA HIS A 157 -1.59 -14.51 1.21
C HIS A 157 -2.86 -13.68 1.42
N ASN A 158 -3.54 -13.90 2.54
CA ASN A 158 -4.78 -13.19 2.92
C ASN A 158 -4.53 -11.77 3.51
N GLY A 159 -3.34 -11.21 3.33
CA GLY A 159 -2.94 -9.96 3.98
C GLY A 159 -3.75 -8.72 3.56
N PRO A 160 -3.63 -7.62 4.32
CA PRO A 160 -4.27 -6.35 3.98
C PRO A 160 -3.95 -5.92 2.56
N MET A 161 -4.98 -5.62 1.76
CA MET A 161 -4.81 -5.06 0.43
C MET A 161 -4.81 -3.54 0.53
N ARG A 162 -3.71 -2.91 0.10
CA ARG A 162 -3.65 -1.46 -0.08
C ARG A 162 -4.45 -1.07 -1.32
N ALA A 163 -5.23 0.01 -1.22
CA ALA A 163 -5.99 0.56 -2.32
C ALA A 163 -6.02 2.09 -2.23
N PHE A 164 -6.08 2.76 -3.38
CA PHE A 164 -6.27 4.19 -3.47
C PHE A 164 -7.69 4.55 -3.90
N LEU A 165 -8.13 5.75 -3.62
CA LEU A 165 -9.40 6.26 -4.12
C LEU A 165 -9.27 6.59 -5.60
N TRP A 166 -10.10 5.94 -6.42
CA TRP A 166 -9.98 6.03 -7.88
C TRP A 166 -9.95 7.47 -8.40
N GLU A 167 -10.79 8.33 -7.83
CA GLU A 167 -10.93 9.75 -8.23
C GLU A 167 -9.63 10.55 -8.09
N ASP A 168 -8.70 10.15 -7.21
CA ASP A 168 -7.44 10.88 -7.00
C ASP A 168 -6.43 10.63 -8.13
N LEU A 169 -6.49 9.46 -8.77
CA LEU A 169 -5.62 9.07 -9.89
C LEU A 169 -6.35 8.93 -11.23
N GLU A 170 -7.66 9.14 -11.27
CA GLU A 170 -8.47 9.09 -12.49
C GLU A 170 -7.91 9.98 -13.62
N PRO A 171 -7.44 11.23 -13.37
CA PRO A 171 -6.85 12.05 -14.43
C PRO A 171 -5.65 11.39 -15.13
N VAL A 172 -4.81 10.68 -14.37
CA VAL A 172 -3.63 9.96 -14.86
C VAL A 172 -4.06 8.70 -15.61
N LEU A 173 -4.93 7.92 -14.98
CA LEU A 173 -5.38 6.60 -15.45
C LEU A 173 -6.40 6.64 -16.60
N THR A 174 -6.97 7.81 -16.89
CA THR A 174 -7.85 8.02 -18.05
C THR A 174 -7.06 8.40 -19.30
N ARG A 175 -5.96 9.15 -19.14
CA ARG A 175 -5.13 9.59 -20.27
C ARG A 175 -4.18 8.49 -20.74
N LEU A 176 -3.56 7.78 -19.81
CA LEU A 176 -2.57 6.73 -20.08
C LEU A 176 -1.51 7.17 -21.10
N ASP A 177 -0.97 8.37 -20.95
CA ASP A 177 0.15 8.82 -21.78
C ASP A 177 1.42 7.99 -21.52
N GLY A 178 2.47 8.21 -22.30
CA GLY A 178 3.66 7.34 -22.31
C GLY A 178 4.41 7.21 -20.96
N GLY A 179 4.07 7.98 -19.93
CA GLY A 179 4.71 7.97 -18.61
C GLY A 179 3.75 7.68 -17.44
N TRP A 180 2.49 7.34 -17.69
CA TRP A 180 1.52 7.11 -16.63
C TRP A 180 1.94 6.07 -15.56
N PRO A 181 2.67 4.98 -15.87
CA PRO A 181 3.07 4.02 -14.84
C PRO A 181 4.06 4.63 -13.84
N ASP A 182 5.00 5.45 -14.34
CA ASP A 182 5.95 6.18 -13.51
C ASP A 182 5.22 7.24 -12.67
N GLU A 183 4.24 7.95 -13.25
CA GLU A 183 3.42 8.91 -12.49
C GLU A 183 2.59 8.23 -11.40
N VAL A 184 1.95 7.08 -11.67
CA VAL A 184 1.21 6.33 -10.65
C VAL A 184 2.15 5.84 -9.54
N ARG A 185 3.35 5.35 -9.88
CA ARG A 185 4.38 5.00 -8.90
C ARG A 185 4.68 6.18 -7.98
N ASP A 186 5.00 7.34 -8.55
CA ASP A 186 5.42 8.49 -7.79
C ASP A 186 4.29 9.07 -6.93
N ARG A 187 3.07 9.12 -7.45
CA ARG A 187 1.89 9.63 -6.72
C ARG A 187 1.44 8.72 -5.58
N LEU A 188 1.71 7.41 -5.68
CA LEU A 188 1.47 6.44 -4.59
C LEU A 188 2.70 6.24 -3.70
N GLY A 189 3.79 6.98 -3.95
CA GLY A 189 4.99 6.90 -3.15
C GLY A 189 5.77 5.60 -3.26
N MET A 190 5.54 4.77 -4.28
CA MET A 190 6.13 3.42 -4.42
C MET A 190 7.62 3.47 -4.80
N VAL A 191 8.44 4.02 -3.92
CA VAL A 191 9.89 4.27 -4.11
C VAL A 191 10.67 2.97 -4.29
N ASP A 192 10.17 1.87 -3.73
CA ASP A 192 10.73 0.53 -3.87
C ASP A 192 10.59 -0.03 -5.28
N LEU A 193 9.65 0.50 -6.08
CA LEU A 193 9.52 0.18 -7.50
C LEU A 193 10.49 1.00 -8.35
N ASP A 194 11.78 0.93 -8.01
CA ASP A 194 12.86 1.49 -8.79
C ASP A 194 13.40 0.45 -9.80
N PRO A 195 13.14 0.62 -11.10
CA PRO A 195 13.59 -0.32 -12.12
C PRO A 195 15.12 -0.35 -12.27
N THR A 196 15.84 0.68 -11.81
CA THR A 196 17.31 0.70 -11.84
C THR A 196 17.92 -0.17 -10.75
N LEU A 197 17.18 -0.45 -9.68
CA LEU A 197 17.60 -1.33 -8.59
C LEU A 197 17.09 -2.76 -8.80
N LEU A 198 15.82 -2.93 -9.17
CA LEU A 198 15.19 -4.24 -9.26
C LEU A 198 15.44 -4.94 -10.61
N TYR A 199 15.30 -4.24 -11.73
CA TYR A 199 15.39 -4.83 -13.08
C TYR A 199 16.06 -3.90 -14.10
N PRO A 200 17.39 -3.68 -13.97
CA PRO A 200 18.10 -2.73 -14.82
C PRO A 200 17.87 -2.98 -16.31
N GLY A 201 17.26 -1.99 -16.98
CA GLY A 201 16.99 -2.00 -18.43
C GLY A 201 15.71 -2.73 -18.88
N ALA A 202 15.03 -3.49 -18.02
CA ALA A 202 13.77 -4.17 -18.36
C ALA A 202 12.53 -3.35 -17.94
N GLY A 203 12.63 -2.64 -16.81
CA GLY A 203 11.48 -1.98 -16.18
C GLY A 203 10.69 -2.93 -15.27
N ILE A 204 9.67 -2.39 -14.59
CA ILE A 204 8.78 -3.16 -13.70
C ILE A 204 7.37 -3.13 -14.28
N ASP A 205 6.82 -4.29 -14.61
CA ASP A 205 5.47 -4.36 -15.15
C ASP A 205 4.42 -4.37 -14.05
N ILE A 206 3.51 -3.41 -14.16
CA ILE A 206 2.41 -3.22 -13.23
C ILE A 206 1.07 -3.36 -13.95
N CYS A 207 0.03 -3.66 -13.19
CA CYS A 207 -1.35 -3.55 -13.63
C CYS A 207 -2.21 -2.88 -12.55
N VAL A 208 -3.25 -2.19 -13.00
CA VAL A 208 -4.15 -1.45 -12.12
C VAL A 208 -5.53 -2.06 -12.23
N PHE A 209 -6.10 -2.47 -11.10
CA PHE A 209 -7.48 -2.93 -11.00
C PHE A 209 -8.35 -1.82 -10.42
N ARG A 210 -9.54 -1.64 -10.99
CA ARG A 210 -10.57 -0.72 -10.55
C ARG A 210 -11.81 -1.52 -10.11
N TYR A 211 -12.29 -1.29 -8.90
CA TYR A 211 -13.48 -1.96 -8.38
C TYR A 211 -14.25 -1.08 -7.40
N SER A 212 -15.54 -1.36 -7.27
CA SER A 212 -16.39 -0.67 -6.30
C SER A 212 -16.06 -1.08 -4.86
N ILE A 213 -16.12 -0.13 -3.93
CA ILE A 213 -16.03 -0.41 -2.49
C ILE A 213 -17.07 -1.43 -2.00
N LYS A 214 -18.14 -1.65 -2.77
CA LYS A 214 -19.15 -2.68 -2.49
C LYS A 214 -18.58 -4.10 -2.50
N ARG A 215 -17.40 -4.31 -3.09
CA ARG A 215 -16.67 -5.58 -3.05
C ARG A 215 -15.96 -5.83 -1.72
N VAL A 216 -15.63 -4.77 -1.00
CA VAL A 216 -14.94 -4.86 0.30
C VAL A 216 -15.89 -5.52 1.32
N PRO A 217 -15.43 -6.48 2.13
CA PRO A 217 -16.25 -7.08 3.19
C PRO A 217 -16.83 -6.04 4.16
N LYS A 218 -17.93 -6.39 4.81
CA LYS A 218 -18.57 -5.55 5.82
C LYS A 218 -18.30 -6.07 7.21
N GLU A 219 -18.30 -5.16 8.17
CA GLU A 219 -18.51 -5.48 9.57
C GLU A 219 -19.98 -5.81 9.86
N ASP A 220 -20.21 -6.36 11.05
CA ASP A 220 -21.54 -6.52 11.63
C ASP A 220 -22.30 -5.18 11.75
N SER A 221 -21.57 -4.06 11.90
CA SER A 221 -22.11 -2.69 11.88
C SER A 221 -22.71 -2.30 10.52
N GLY A 222 -22.37 -3.01 9.45
CA GLY A 222 -22.80 -2.75 8.08
C GLY A 222 -21.87 -1.85 7.26
N ASN A 223 -20.84 -1.26 7.90
CA ASN A 223 -19.79 -0.48 7.25
C ASN A 223 -18.80 -1.38 6.51
N ARG A 224 -18.14 -0.84 5.48
CA ARG A 224 -17.08 -1.55 4.74
C ARG A 224 -15.78 -1.50 5.53
N LEU A 225 -15.12 -2.65 5.66
CA LEU A 225 -13.80 -2.81 6.27
C LEU A 225 -12.71 -2.20 5.39
N ALA A 226 -12.69 -0.88 5.30
CA ALA A 226 -11.66 -0.12 4.62
C ALA A 226 -11.17 0.95 5.59
N LEU A 227 -9.93 0.76 6.03
CA LEU A 227 -9.31 1.47 7.14
C LEU A 227 -8.15 2.31 6.63
N ARG A 228 -7.73 3.31 7.40
CA ARG A 228 -6.46 3.99 7.14
C ARG A 228 -5.30 2.99 7.28
N PRO A 229 -4.35 2.95 6.33
CA PRO A 229 -3.11 2.17 6.48
C PRO A 229 -2.27 2.71 7.65
N THR A 230 -1.67 1.81 8.42
CA THR A 230 -0.73 2.09 9.50
C THR A 230 0.65 1.52 9.18
N VAL A 231 1.66 1.94 9.97
CA VAL A 231 3.01 1.38 9.90
C VAL A 231 3.04 -0.14 10.16
N PHE A 232 1.96 -0.70 10.70
CA PHE A 232 1.85 -2.12 11.01
C PHE A 232 1.24 -2.96 9.89
N ASP A 233 0.70 -2.36 8.83
CA ASP A 233 -0.12 -3.07 7.82
C ASP A 233 0.66 -3.66 6.64
N ASP A 234 1.95 -3.37 6.55
CA ASP A 234 2.84 -3.86 5.50
C ASP A 234 4.30 -3.81 5.99
N ARG A 235 5.25 -4.25 5.17
CA ARG A 235 6.68 -4.09 5.41
C ARG A 235 7.03 -2.63 5.70
N LEU A 236 8.05 -2.44 6.51
CA LEU A 236 8.59 -1.12 6.82
C LEU A 236 9.08 -0.43 5.55
N ALA A 237 8.59 0.78 5.33
CA ALA A 237 8.87 1.55 4.13
C ALA A 237 9.21 3.00 4.50
N GLU A 238 10.26 3.53 3.89
CA GLU A 238 10.78 4.88 4.19
C GLU A 238 9.82 5.99 3.71
N ASN A 239 9.05 5.69 2.67
CA ASN A 239 8.01 6.49 2.03
C ASN A 239 6.65 6.43 2.75
N PHE A 240 6.50 5.61 3.79
CA PHE A 240 5.27 5.62 4.58
C PHE A 240 5.20 6.91 5.40
N CYS A 241 4.07 7.63 5.37
CA CYS A 241 3.86 8.85 6.16
C CYS A 241 2.38 9.23 6.18
N THR A 242 1.56 8.49 6.94
CA THR A 242 0.11 8.66 6.90
C THR A 242 -0.40 9.74 7.85
N SER A 243 -1.52 10.36 7.48
CA SER A 243 -2.22 11.36 8.30
C SER A 243 -2.91 10.74 9.50
N GLN A 244 -3.15 11.54 10.53
CA GLN A 244 -3.96 11.15 11.68
C GLN A 244 -5.45 10.88 11.35
N PRO A 245 -6.19 10.23 12.25
CA PRO A 245 -7.48 9.60 11.94
C PRO A 245 -8.64 10.55 11.60
N ALA A 246 -8.49 11.87 11.71
CA ALA A 246 -9.55 12.84 11.39
C ALA A 246 -10.16 12.64 9.99
N LEU A 247 -9.42 12.05 9.05
CA LEU A 247 -9.84 11.88 7.66
C LEU A 247 -10.15 10.43 7.25
N GLY A 248 -9.92 9.43 8.10
CA GLY A 248 -10.24 8.02 7.77
C GLY A 248 -9.47 7.42 6.58
N PHE A 249 -8.51 8.16 6.01
CA PHE A 249 -7.62 7.73 4.92
C PHE A 249 -6.17 7.93 5.32
N GLY A 250 -5.27 7.20 4.66
CA GLY A 250 -3.84 7.48 4.67
C GLY A 250 -3.41 8.22 3.41
N HIS A 251 -2.16 8.68 3.43
CA HIS A 251 -1.49 9.28 2.28
C HIS A 251 -0.03 8.83 2.29
N SER A 252 0.39 7.97 1.37
CA SER A 252 1.82 7.70 1.18
C SER A 252 2.54 8.95 0.65
N VAL A 253 3.86 9.05 0.88
CA VAL A 253 4.65 10.22 0.45
C VAL A 253 4.57 10.38 -1.07
N ASP A 254 4.02 11.51 -1.54
CA ASP A 254 3.97 11.82 -2.96
C ASP A 254 5.35 12.28 -3.47
N LEU A 255 5.93 11.54 -4.42
CA LEU A 255 7.27 11.83 -4.95
C LEU A 255 7.26 12.95 -6.01
N THR A 256 6.08 13.35 -6.51
CA THR A 256 5.95 14.36 -7.58
C THR A 256 5.80 15.80 -7.06
N LYS A 257 5.76 15.99 -5.73
CA LYS A 257 5.41 17.28 -5.09
C LYS A 257 4.07 17.83 -5.60
N SER A 258 3.09 16.95 -5.82
CA SER A 258 1.74 17.33 -6.25
C SER A 258 0.98 18.07 -5.16
N GLU A 259 0.18 19.07 -5.54
CA GLU A 259 -0.72 19.79 -4.65
C GLU A 259 -1.83 18.90 -4.06
N LYS A 260 -2.13 17.77 -4.70
CA LYS A 260 -3.16 16.82 -4.26
C LYS A 260 -2.54 15.49 -3.87
N LEU A 261 -2.63 15.15 -2.59
CA LEU A 261 -2.22 13.85 -2.08
C LEU A 261 -3.25 12.79 -2.45
N VAL A 262 -2.77 11.58 -2.76
CA VAL A 262 -3.64 10.43 -3.03
C VAL A 262 -4.14 9.87 -1.71
N ARG A 263 -5.45 9.64 -1.59
CA ARG A 263 -6.03 8.95 -0.42
C ARG A 263 -5.91 7.45 -0.60
N GLU A 264 -5.45 6.80 0.45
CA GLU A 264 -5.26 5.35 0.52
C GLU A 264 -6.00 4.73 1.70
N VAL A 265 -6.38 3.47 1.51
CA VAL A 265 -7.02 2.60 2.49
C VAL A 265 -6.38 1.23 2.45
N VAL A 266 -6.53 0.47 3.53
CA VAL A 266 -6.33 -0.98 3.56
C VAL A 266 -7.65 -1.67 3.79
N HIS A 267 -7.89 -2.79 3.11
CA HIS A 267 -9.07 -3.61 3.32
C HIS A 267 -8.74 -5.11 3.25
N PRO A 268 -9.62 -6.00 3.74
CA PRO A 268 -9.40 -7.43 3.63
C PRO A 268 -9.21 -7.87 2.18
N ALA A 269 -8.34 -8.84 1.95
CA ALA A 269 -8.07 -9.30 0.60
C ALA A 269 -9.35 -9.75 -0.13
N ILE A 270 -9.48 -9.33 -1.38
CA ILE A 270 -10.56 -9.76 -2.28
C ILE A 270 -9.96 -10.47 -3.50
N LYS A 271 -10.73 -11.37 -4.10
CA LYS A 271 -10.35 -11.97 -5.39
C LYS A 271 -10.56 -10.97 -6.52
N LEU A 272 -9.48 -10.45 -7.09
CA LEU A 272 -9.46 -9.61 -8.28
C LEU A 272 -9.94 -10.38 -9.51
N ARG A 273 -10.64 -9.69 -10.41
CA ARG A 273 -11.27 -10.29 -11.60
C ARG A 273 -10.79 -9.64 -12.88
N ALA A 274 -10.89 -10.35 -14.01
CA ALA A 274 -10.54 -9.80 -15.31
C ALA A 274 -11.42 -8.59 -15.68
N ASP A 275 -12.66 -8.55 -15.20
CA ASP A 275 -13.56 -7.41 -15.33
C ASP A 275 -13.28 -6.27 -14.33
N GLU A 276 -12.11 -6.25 -13.71
CA GLU A 276 -11.66 -5.13 -12.88
C GLU A 276 -10.33 -4.58 -13.37
N LEU A 277 -9.61 -5.33 -14.21
CA LEU A 277 -8.40 -4.85 -14.82
C LEU A 277 -8.70 -3.60 -15.67
N TRP A 278 -8.00 -2.50 -15.37
CA TRP A 278 -8.19 -1.21 -16.04
C TRP A 278 -7.02 -0.85 -16.94
N ALA A 279 -5.81 -0.90 -16.40
CA ALA A 279 -4.59 -0.50 -17.09
C ALA A 279 -3.46 -1.49 -16.81
N ALA A 280 -2.50 -1.50 -17.74
CA ALA A 280 -1.29 -2.30 -17.66
C ALA A 280 -0.17 -1.52 -18.35
N GLY A 281 1.00 -1.48 -17.73
CA GLY A 281 2.12 -0.67 -18.18
C GLY A 281 3.40 -1.03 -17.47
N THR A 282 4.49 -0.39 -17.87
CA THR A 282 5.82 -0.66 -17.34
C THR A 282 6.37 0.62 -16.74
N VAL A 283 6.79 0.55 -15.48
CA VAL A 283 7.59 1.58 -14.80
C VAL A 283 9.01 1.52 -15.36
N ARG A 284 9.54 2.65 -15.83
CA ARG A 284 10.81 2.69 -16.58
C ARG A 284 11.81 3.69 -16.01
N ALA A 285 11.33 4.77 -15.41
CA ALA A 285 12.18 5.76 -14.77
C ALA A 285 12.52 5.32 -13.35
N GLN A 286 13.67 5.75 -12.83
CA GLN A 286 13.87 5.80 -11.38
C GLN A 286 12.94 6.85 -10.77
N PRO A 287 12.59 6.75 -9.48
CA PRO A 287 11.94 7.85 -8.77
C PRO A 287 12.79 9.13 -8.85
N ASP A 288 12.16 10.26 -9.21
CA ASP A 288 12.88 11.52 -9.49
C ASP A 288 13.25 12.31 -8.22
N ALA A 289 12.67 11.95 -7.07
CA ALA A 289 12.77 12.77 -5.86
C ALA A 289 13.80 12.24 -4.83
N ASP A 290 14.57 13.17 -4.25
CA ASP A 290 15.15 12.96 -2.92
C ASP A 290 14.00 12.76 -1.95
N LEU A 291 13.94 11.57 -1.34
CA LEU A 291 12.88 11.21 -0.41
C LEU A 291 12.78 12.19 0.77
N THR A 292 13.89 12.80 1.16
CA THR A 292 13.89 13.87 2.18
C THR A 292 13.05 15.05 1.71
N GLU A 293 13.28 15.53 0.49
CA GLU A 293 12.56 16.67 -0.07
C GLU A 293 11.08 16.35 -0.34
N ALA A 294 10.80 15.16 -0.89
CA ALA A 294 9.43 14.68 -1.10
C ALA A 294 8.67 14.61 0.23
N ARG A 295 9.30 14.07 1.28
CA ARG A 295 8.71 13.99 2.61
C ARG A 295 8.44 15.38 3.18
N THR A 296 9.40 16.31 3.11
CA THR A 296 9.16 17.69 3.58
C THR A 296 7.95 18.33 2.87
N TYR A 297 7.85 18.18 1.55
CA TYR A 297 6.70 18.71 0.81
C TYR A 297 5.39 18.01 1.20
N HIS A 298 5.41 16.68 1.33
CA HIS A 298 4.27 15.88 1.78
C HIS A 298 3.75 16.34 3.15
N LEU A 299 4.65 16.59 4.10
CA LEU A 299 4.29 17.09 5.44
C LEU A 299 3.63 18.48 5.38
N LEU A 300 4.15 19.38 4.55
CA LEU A 300 3.54 20.70 4.33
C LEU A 300 2.14 20.62 3.71
N LYS A 301 1.83 19.54 2.98
CA LYS A 301 0.48 19.29 2.47
C LYS A 301 -0.40 18.63 3.51
N LEU A 302 0.09 17.61 4.21
CA LEU A 302 -0.63 16.97 5.30
C LEU A 302 -1.08 17.98 6.37
N SER A 303 -0.25 18.96 6.70
CA SER A 303 -0.61 20.00 7.68
C SER A 303 -1.83 20.83 7.26
N GLN A 304 -2.19 20.88 5.97
CA GLN A 304 -3.41 21.55 5.49
C GLN A 304 -4.68 20.75 5.79
N PHE A 305 -4.54 19.45 6.05
CA PHE A 305 -5.63 18.50 6.21
C PHE A 305 -5.74 17.97 7.65
N CYS A 306 -4.65 17.99 8.41
CA CYS A 306 -4.59 17.50 9.78
C CYS A 306 -4.82 18.61 10.83
N ASP A 307 -5.15 18.19 12.05
CA ASP A 307 -5.38 19.11 13.16
C ASP A 307 -4.07 19.67 13.78
N ALA A 308 -4.22 20.55 14.76
CA ALA A 308 -3.08 21.18 15.44
C ALA A 308 -2.24 20.21 16.28
N ASN A 309 -2.81 19.09 16.74
CA ASN A 309 -2.07 18.09 17.52
C ASN A 309 -1.14 17.32 16.60
N PHE A 310 -1.63 16.91 15.42
CA PHE A 310 -0.80 16.36 14.36
C PHE A 310 0.35 17.32 14.03
N GLN A 311 0.05 18.58 13.72
CA GLN A 311 1.08 19.56 13.38
C GLN A 311 2.17 19.66 14.47
N ALA A 312 1.78 19.72 15.75
CA ALA A 312 2.71 19.77 16.87
C ALA A 312 3.56 18.49 17.01
N ALA A 313 2.98 17.30 16.79
CA ALA A 313 3.72 16.05 16.80
C ALA A 313 4.79 16.01 15.71
N PHE A 314 4.45 16.46 14.49
CA PHE A 314 5.40 16.54 13.38
C PHE A 314 6.52 17.54 13.63
N GLU A 315 6.21 18.74 14.15
CA GLU A 315 7.24 19.71 14.54
C GLU A 315 8.22 19.12 15.57
N ALA A 316 7.74 18.25 16.46
CA ALA A 316 8.57 17.60 17.46
C ALA A 316 9.42 16.44 16.92
N THR A 317 8.90 15.65 15.97
CA THR A 317 9.59 14.43 15.46
C THR A 317 10.42 14.63 14.20
N ASP A 318 10.08 15.64 13.40
CA ASP A 318 10.65 15.88 12.08
C ASP A 318 11.24 17.31 11.94
N GLU A 319 11.62 17.96 13.04
CA GLU A 319 12.17 19.32 13.02
C GLU A 319 13.39 19.47 12.08
N ASP A 320 14.20 18.42 11.95
CA ASP A 320 15.37 18.38 11.07
C ASP A 320 15.02 18.28 9.57
N LEU A 321 13.77 17.97 9.21
CA LEU A 321 13.30 18.05 7.82
C LEU A 321 13.00 19.48 7.37
N PHE A 322 12.94 20.42 8.31
CA PHE A 322 12.61 21.83 8.07
C PHE A 322 13.80 22.79 8.28
N ARG A 323 14.99 22.27 8.62
CA ARG A 323 16.22 23.03 8.88
C ARG A 323 17.26 22.82 7.78
#